data_AF-A0A519ZS69-F1
#
_entry.id   AF-A0A519ZS69-F1
#
_cell.length_a   1.000
_cell.length_b   1.000
_cell.length_c   1.000
_cell.angle_alpha   90.00
_cell.angle_beta   90.00
_cell.angle_gamma   90.00
#
_symmetry.space_group_name_H-M   'P 1'
#
loop_
_entity.id
_entity.type
_entity.pdbx_description
1 polymer ?
#
loop_
_entity_poly.entity_id
_entity_poly.type
_entity_poly.pdbx_seq_one_letter_code
_entity_poly.pdbx_strand_id
1 'polypeptide(L)'
;MARSPTPKPPPAADLLDVPADVSGATPDAASTAHLPARYEDALGELEGLVARMEAGQLPLDQLLATYQRGAALLQFCRGRLEAIESQVKVLEEGQAKPWDGA
;
A
#
# COMPACT_ATOMS: atom_id res chain seq x y z
N MET A 1 -35.02 -30.91 -15.99
CA MET A 1 -34.26 -29.66 -15.76
C MET A 1 -33.67 -29.72 -14.36
N ALA A 2 -32.48 -30.30 -14.23
CA ALA A 2 -31.77 -30.43 -12.95
C ALA A 2 -30.78 -29.26 -12.81
N ARG A 3 -30.86 -28.51 -11.72
CA ARG A 3 -29.96 -27.39 -11.42
C ARG A 3 -28.74 -27.97 -10.70
N SER A 4 -27.60 -27.97 -11.39
CA SER A 4 -26.31 -28.39 -10.82
C SER A 4 -25.88 -27.41 -9.71
N PRO A 5 -25.38 -27.89 -8.56
CA PRO A 5 -24.78 -27.02 -7.56
C PRO A 5 -23.38 -26.59 -7.99
N THR A 6 -23.08 -25.29 -7.93
CA THR A 6 -21.72 -24.77 -8.13
C THR A 6 -20.84 -25.10 -6.91
N PRO A 7 -19.59 -25.55 -7.10
CA PRO A 7 -18.67 -25.76 -5.98
C PRO A 7 -18.23 -24.42 -5.36
N LYS A 8 -18.18 -24.39 -4.03
CA LYS A 8 -17.66 -23.28 -3.20
C LYS A 8 -16.13 -23.23 -3.33
N PRO A 9 -15.52 -22.05 -3.57
CA PRO A 9 -14.06 -21.94 -3.62
C PRO A 9 -13.43 -22.22 -2.24
N PRO A 10 -12.24 -22.85 -2.17
CA PRO A 10 -11.51 -23.02 -0.92
C PRO A 10 -11.04 -21.66 -0.37
N PRO A 11 -10.87 -21.53 0.96
CA PRO A 11 -10.28 -20.33 1.55
C PRO A 11 -8.82 -20.19 1.12
N ALA A 12 -8.44 -18.99 0.70
CA ALA A 12 -7.10 -18.63 0.23
C ALA A 12 -6.08 -18.53 1.39
N ALA A 13 -5.76 -19.65 2.03
CA ALA A 13 -4.94 -19.64 3.25
C ALA A 13 -3.66 -20.51 3.21
N ASP A 14 -3.23 -21.05 2.06
CA ASP A 14 -2.10 -21.99 2.04
C ASP A 14 -1.16 -21.85 0.82
N LEU A 15 -0.74 -20.63 0.48
CA LEU A 15 0.43 -20.48 -0.39
C LEU A 15 1.17 -19.16 -0.15
N LEU A 16 2.14 -19.22 0.76
CA LEU A 16 3.50 -18.65 0.67
C LEU A 16 4.16 -18.76 2.05
N ASP A 17 4.57 -19.98 2.43
CA ASP A 17 5.63 -20.16 3.42
C ASP A 17 6.96 -19.84 2.70
N VAL A 18 7.41 -18.60 2.85
CA VAL A 18 8.77 -18.20 2.46
C VAL A 18 9.63 -18.38 3.71
N PRO A 19 10.68 -19.23 3.68
CA PRO A 19 11.54 -19.41 4.84
C PRO A 19 12.23 -18.11 5.21
N ALA A 20 12.08 -17.71 6.47
CA ALA A 20 12.77 -16.60 7.10
C ALA A 20 14.26 -16.96 7.31
N ASP A 21 15.05 -16.91 6.25
CA ASP A 21 16.51 -16.79 6.35
C ASP A 21 17.04 -15.82 5.30
N VAL A 22 16.90 -14.53 5.61
CA VAL A 22 17.72 -13.45 5.03
C VAL A 22 18.40 -12.73 6.17
N SER A 23 19.30 -13.45 6.83
CA SER A 23 20.33 -12.87 7.69
C SER A 23 21.34 -12.15 6.79
N GLY A 24 21.36 -10.81 6.82
CA GLY A 24 22.51 -10.06 6.30
C GLY A 24 22.27 -8.80 5.46
N ALA A 25 21.16 -8.09 5.60
CA ALA A 25 21.10 -6.70 5.14
C ALA A 25 20.30 -5.87 6.14
N THR A 26 20.99 -5.19 7.06
CA THR A 26 20.42 -3.99 7.68
C THR A 26 20.10 -3.03 6.55
N PRO A 27 18.82 -2.69 6.30
CA PRO A 27 18.51 -1.63 5.36
C PRO A 27 19.11 -0.36 5.97
N ASP A 28 20.17 0.13 5.33
CA ASP A 28 20.79 1.39 5.67
C ASP A 28 19.68 2.46 5.72
N ALA A 29 19.50 3.05 6.90
CA ALA A 29 18.43 4.00 7.19
C ALA A 29 18.48 5.25 6.28
N ALA A 30 19.52 5.43 5.46
CA ALA A 30 19.59 6.49 4.46
C ALA A 30 18.71 6.24 3.22
N SER A 31 18.18 5.02 3.01
CA SER A 31 17.25 4.73 1.90
C SER A 31 15.77 4.97 2.23
N THR A 32 15.45 5.51 3.41
CA THR A 32 14.18 6.24 3.65
C THR A 32 14.21 7.61 2.95
N ALA A 33 14.78 7.63 1.74
CA ALA A 33 15.11 8.81 0.98
C ALA A 33 13.83 9.51 0.58
N HIS A 34 13.45 10.53 1.35
CA HIS A 34 12.47 11.55 1.01
C HIS A 34 11.12 11.01 0.49
N LEU A 35 10.20 10.72 1.42
CA LEU A 35 8.80 10.51 1.07
C LEU A 35 8.18 11.83 0.58
N PRO A 36 7.25 11.79 -0.39
CA PRO A 36 6.55 12.99 -0.86
C PRO A 36 5.73 13.66 0.25
N ALA A 37 5.58 14.98 0.16
CA ALA A 37 4.83 15.75 1.16
C ALA A 37 3.30 15.59 0.99
N ARG A 38 2.84 15.27 -0.23
CA ARG A 38 1.42 15.18 -0.58
C ARG A 38 1.06 13.76 -1.03
N TYR A 39 -0.19 13.38 -0.83
CA TYR A 39 -0.73 12.09 -1.24
C TYR A 39 -0.63 11.89 -2.76
N GLU A 40 -1.10 12.86 -3.54
CA GLU A 40 -1.10 12.79 -5.01
C GLU A 40 0.31 12.56 -5.60
N ASP A 41 1.32 13.22 -5.01
CA ASP A 41 2.71 13.07 -5.46
C ASP A 41 3.21 11.64 -5.20
N ALA A 42 2.88 11.06 -4.04
CA ALA A 42 3.25 9.69 -3.70
C ALA A 42 2.51 8.65 -4.54
N LEU A 43 1.23 8.87 -4.82
CA LEU A 43 0.43 7.99 -5.66
C LEU A 43 0.94 8.00 -7.11
N GLY A 44 1.18 9.18 -7.68
CA GLY A 44 1.71 9.30 -9.04
C GLY A 44 3.10 8.70 -9.20
N GLU A 45 3.97 8.83 -8.19
CA GLU A 45 5.26 8.16 -8.20
C GLU A 45 5.12 6.63 -8.15
N LEU A 46 4.22 6.12 -7.31
CA LEU A 46 3.95 4.68 -7.18
C LEU A 46 3.42 4.09 -8.50
N GLU A 47 2.46 4.75 -9.13
CA GLU A 47 1.92 4.36 -10.44
C GLU A 47 3.02 4.31 -11.50
N GLY A 48 3.90 5.32 -11.54
CA GLY A 48 5.03 5.35 -12.45
C GLY A 48 6.04 4.22 -12.20
N LEU A 49 6.29 3.85 -10.94
CA LEU A 49 7.16 2.71 -10.61
C LEU A 49 6.56 1.39 -11.09
N VAL A 50 5.28 1.16 -10.81
CA VAL A 50 4.56 -0.06 -11.23
C VAL A 50 4.55 -0.17 -12.76
N ALA A 51 4.22 0.91 -13.47
CA ALA A 51 4.21 0.91 -14.93
C ALA A 51 5.57 0.51 -15.53
N ARG A 52 6.69 0.98 -14.95
CA ARG A 52 8.04 0.59 -15.39
C ARG A 52 8.35 -0.89 -15.11
N MET A 53 7.90 -1.40 -13.97
CA MET A 53 8.08 -2.82 -13.61
C MET A 53 7.29 -3.73 -14.56
N GLU A 54 6.04 -3.37 -14.85
CA GLU A 54 5.17 -4.11 -15.78
C GLU A 54 5.68 -4.06 -17.22
N ALA A 55 6.30 -2.95 -17.63
CA ALA A 55 6.93 -2.83 -18.95
C ALA A 55 8.19 -3.71 -19.11
N GLY A 56 8.71 -4.32 -18.03
CA GLY A 56 9.93 -5.12 -18.07
C GLY A 56 11.19 -4.31 -18.42
N GLN A 57 11.14 -2.99 -18.26
CA GLN A 57 12.22 -2.06 -18.64
C GLN A 57 13.27 -1.87 -17.55
N LEU A 58 13.14 -2.55 -16.40
CA LEU A 58 14.07 -2.45 -15.29
C LEU A 58 15.17 -3.51 -15.34
N PRO A 59 16.45 -3.11 -15.26
CA PRO A 59 17.53 -4.04 -15.06
C PRO A 59 17.46 -4.65 -13.65
N LEU A 60 18.02 -5.85 -13.49
CA LEU A 60 17.91 -6.68 -12.28
C LEU A 60 18.40 -5.97 -11.01
N ASP A 61 19.48 -5.20 -11.13
CA ASP A 61 20.09 -4.41 -10.06
C ASP A 61 19.14 -3.31 -9.53
N GLN A 62 18.23 -2.82 -10.36
CA GLN A 62 17.27 -1.76 -10.00
C GLN A 62 15.92 -2.30 -9.50
N LEU A 63 15.62 -3.58 -9.70
CA LEU A 63 14.34 -4.18 -9.29
C LEU A 63 14.13 -4.08 -7.78
N LEU A 64 15.16 -4.41 -7.00
CA LEU A 64 15.07 -4.39 -5.53
C LEU A 64 14.86 -2.96 -5.00
N ALA A 65 15.61 -1.99 -5.52
CA ALA A 65 15.47 -0.58 -5.13
C ALA A 65 14.08 -0.03 -5.47
N THR A 66 13.57 -0.36 -6.65
CA THR A 66 12.25 0.04 -7.14
C THR A 66 11.14 -0.55 -6.28
N TYR A 67 11.27 -1.82 -5.92
CA TYR A 67 10.34 -2.50 -5.01
C TYR A 67 10.34 -1.83 -3.62
N GLN A 68 11.51 -1.58 -3.02
CA GLN A 68 11.62 -0.93 -1.71
C GLN A 68 10.99 0.46 -1.72
N ARG A 69 11.23 1.24 -2.79
CA ARG A 69 10.61 2.55 -2.97
C ARG A 69 9.09 2.44 -3.08
N GLY A 70 8.59 1.51 -3.90
CA GLY A 70 7.15 1.27 -4.04
C GLY A 70 6.50 0.88 -2.72
N ALA A 71 7.15 0.03 -1.92
CA ALA A 71 6.68 -0.34 -0.59
C ALA A 71 6.61 0.87 0.36
N ALA A 72 7.61 1.74 0.35
CA ALA A 72 7.61 2.95 1.17
C ALA A 72 6.48 3.93 0.77
N LEU A 73 6.25 4.13 -0.52
CA LEU A 73 5.17 4.97 -1.03
C LEU A 73 3.79 4.40 -0.66
N LEU A 74 3.61 3.09 -0.80
CA LEU A 74 2.36 2.43 -0.43
C LEU A 74 2.05 2.58 1.06
N GLN A 75 3.05 2.42 1.93
CA GLN A 75 2.91 2.64 3.39
C GLN A 75 2.50 4.08 3.69
N PHE A 76 3.13 5.06 3.02
CA PHE A 76 2.76 6.47 3.18
C PHE A 76 1.32 6.75 2.75
N CYS A 77 0.90 6.26 1.58
CA CYS A 77 -0.46 6.43 1.08
C CYS A 77 -1.50 5.86 2.04
N ARG A 78 -1.25 4.65 2.55
CA ARG A 78 -2.11 4.00 3.53
C ARG A 78 -2.21 4.80 4.84
N GLY A 79 -1.07 5.22 5.39
CA GLY A 79 -1.04 6.00 6.63
C GLY A 79 -1.78 7.34 6.52
N ARG A 80 -1.75 7.99 5.35
CA ARG A 80 -2.52 9.22 5.09
C ARG A 80 -4.03 8.97 5.14
N LEU A 81 -4.51 7.89 4.52
CA LEU A 81 -5.92 7.54 4.53
C LEU A 81 -6.40 7.16 5.94
N GLU A 82 -5.63 6.34 6.66
CA GLU A 82 -5.92 5.95 8.04
C GLU A 82 -6.00 7.17 8.98
N ALA A 83 -5.12 8.15 8.79
CA ALA A 83 -5.15 9.39 9.57
C ALA A 83 -6.43 10.21 9.31
N ILE A 84 -6.88 10.28 8.04
CA ILE A 84 -8.13 10.97 7.67
C ILE A 84 -9.34 10.23 8.26
N GLU A 85 -9.39 8.90 8.10
CA GLU A 85 -10.45 8.07 8.65
C GLU A 85 -10.57 8.24 10.17
N SER A 86 -9.44 8.23 10.88
CA SER A 86 -9.41 8.49 12.32
C SER A 86 -9.94 9.88 12.69
N GLN A 87 -9.66 10.90 11.89
CA GLN A 87 -10.17 12.26 12.14
C GLN A 87 -11.69 12.33 11.93
N VAL A 88 -12.20 11.71 10.86
CA VAL A 88 -13.65 11.63 10.59
C VAL A 88 -14.37 10.94 11.75
N LYS A 89 -13.84 9.80 12.20
CA LYS A 89 -14.41 9.04 13.31
C LYS A 89 -14.50 9.86 14.60
N VAL A 90 -13.47 10.65 14.93
CA VAL A 90 -13.49 11.55 16.10
C VAL A 90 -14.57 12.63 15.97
N LEU A 91 -14.79 13.18 14.76
CA LEU A 91 -15.84 14.17 14.52
C LEU A 91 -17.24 13.57 14.69
N GLU A 92 -17.44 12.34 14.20
CA GLU A 92 -18.70 11.60 14.31
C GLU A 92 -19.01 11.19 15.77
N GLU A 93 -17.99 10.77 16.52
CA GLU A 93 -18.12 10.33 17.92
C GLU A 93 -18.21 11.49 18.92
N GLY A 94 -17.69 12.68 18.56
CA GLY A 94 -17.36 13.73 19.52
C GLY A 94 -18.17 15.01 19.46
N GLN A 95 -18.51 15.56 18.28
CA GLN A 95 -19.13 16.90 18.22
C GLN A 95 -19.61 17.25 16.80
N ALA A 96 -20.72 16.66 16.36
CA ALA A 96 -21.55 17.32 15.36
C ALA A 96 -22.23 18.53 16.04
N LYS A 97 -21.50 19.65 16.17
CA LYS A 97 -22.16 20.93 16.42
C LYS A 97 -23.03 21.20 15.19
N PRO A 98 -24.34 21.44 15.32
CA PRO A 98 -25.16 21.79 14.18
C PRO A 98 -24.53 23.01 13.51
N TRP A 99 -24.20 22.85 12.24
CA TRP A 99 -23.85 23.97 11.39
C TRP A 99 -25.15 24.75 11.16
N ASP A 100 -25.43 25.72 12.04
CA ASP A 100 -26.46 26.73 11.80
C ASP A 100 -25.93 27.66 10.72
N GLY A 101 -26.14 27.26 9.46
CA GLY A 101 -25.93 28.09 8.30
C GLY A 101 -26.84 29.33 8.39
N ALA A 102 -26.21 30.50 8.46
CA ALA A 102 -26.87 31.78 8.22
C ALA A 102 -27.41 31.87 6.78
#